data_AF-A0A937MTL9-F1
#
_entry.id   AF-A0A937MTL9-F1
#
_cell.length_a   1.000
_cell.length_b   1.000
_cell.length_c   1.000
_cell.angle_alpha   90.00
_cell.angle_beta   90.00
_cell.angle_gamma   90.00
#
_symmetry.space_group_name_H-M   'P 1'
#
loop_
_entity.id
_entity.type
_entity.pdbx_description
1 polymer ?
#
loop_
_entity_poly.entity_id
_entity_poly.type
_entity_poly.pdbx_seq_one_letter_code
_entity_poly.pdbx_strand_id
1 'polypeptide(L)'
;MKRQHQYCDVCGSLLPAPGFFCVQCGPPQPPEPDPEKGLNASQTFLRIALLTLIFIVVVMVKLEFNLKDFLPQEIITEAPLKVAEDEDFKLLFKVKVSFANLRDKPSTKTGKIIFVLTQGTQVEILEKKGKWSKIRSKPGSGEQARTGWIGNKLLDSEIK
;
A
#
# COMPACT_ATOMS: atom_id res chain seq x y z
N MET A 1 71.78 21.45 -29.55
CA MET A 1 71.24 21.98 -28.27
C MET A 1 69.81 22.45 -28.50
N LYS A 2 68.79 21.66 -28.13
CA LYS A 2 67.39 22.07 -28.24
C LYS A 2 67.07 23.04 -27.09
N ARG A 3 67.04 24.34 -27.35
CA ARG A 3 66.39 25.30 -26.42
C ARG A 3 64.88 25.21 -26.68
N GLN A 4 64.22 24.33 -25.93
CA GLN A 4 62.76 24.32 -25.86
C GLN A 4 62.36 25.53 -25.02
N HIS A 5 61.95 26.61 -25.68
CA HIS A 5 61.29 27.71 -25.00
C HIS A 5 59.97 27.15 -24.44
N GLN A 6 59.81 27.21 -23.13
CA GLN A 6 58.58 26.83 -22.47
C GLN A 6 57.66 28.05 -22.43
N TYR A 7 56.37 27.83 -22.62
CA TYR A 7 55.35 28.87 -22.57
C TYR A 7 54.47 28.63 -21.35
N CYS A 8 53.88 29.69 -20.81
CA CYS A 8 52.94 29.58 -19.70
C CYS A 8 51.62 28.99 -20.20
N ASP A 9 51.13 27.92 -19.57
CA ASP A 9 49.88 27.26 -19.94
C ASP A 9 48.62 28.13 -19.71
N VAL A 10 48.74 29.19 -18.89
CA VAL A 10 47.61 30.08 -18.54
C VAL A 10 47.51 31.28 -19.49
N CYS A 11 48.63 31.98 -19.75
CA CYS A 11 48.63 33.23 -20.54
C CYS A 11 49.40 33.14 -21.86
N GLY A 12 50.07 32.02 -22.15
CA GLY A 12 50.85 31.83 -23.37
C GLY A 12 52.13 32.67 -23.47
N SER A 13 52.52 33.40 -22.42
CA SER A 13 53.77 34.17 -22.41
C SER A 13 55.00 33.25 -22.37
N LEU A 14 56.11 33.72 -22.93
CA LEU A 14 57.38 32.99 -22.90
C LEU A 14 57.88 32.93 -21.44
N LEU A 15 58.11 31.72 -20.92
CA LEU A 15 58.61 31.59 -19.57
C LEU A 15 60.07 32.06 -19.49
N PRO A 16 60.47 32.66 -18.36
CA PRO A 16 61.88 32.87 -18.05
C PRO A 16 62.62 31.52 -17.99
N ALA A 17 63.93 31.54 -17.73
CA ALA A 17 64.75 30.34 -17.68
C ALA A 17 64.07 29.16 -16.95
N PRO A 18 64.32 27.91 -17.37
CA PRO A 18 63.64 26.74 -16.80
C PRO A 18 63.80 26.70 -15.27
N GLY A 19 62.69 26.53 -14.55
CA GLY A 19 62.63 26.56 -13.07
C GLY A 19 62.04 27.83 -12.45
N PHE A 20 61.73 28.85 -13.25
CA PHE A 20 61.04 30.06 -12.79
C PHE A 20 59.56 30.07 -13.19
N PHE A 21 58.70 30.60 -12.31
CA PHE A 21 57.27 30.77 -12.58
C PHE A 21 57.00 31.96 -13.52
N CYS A 22 55.83 31.97 -14.14
CA CYS A 22 55.41 33.09 -14.98
C CYS A 22 55.31 34.38 -14.13
N VAL A 23 56.01 35.43 -14.55
CA VAL A 23 56.00 36.73 -13.84
C VAL A 23 54.65 37.43 -13.88
N GLN A 24 53.81 37.10 -14.86
CA GLN A 24 52.47 37.69 -15.02
C GLN A 24 51.40 36.90 -14.26
N CYS A 25 51.46 35.56 -14.30
CA CYS A 25 50.47 34.69 -13.65
C CYS A 25 50.84 34.27 -12.23
N GLY A 26 52.11 34.43 -11.83
CA GLY A 26 52.63 33.94 -10.56
C GLY A 26 52.82 32.42 -10.52
N PRO A 27 53.25 31.89 -9.36
CA PRO A 27 53.30 30.45 -9.13
C PRO A 27 51.88 29.84 -9.15
N PRO A 28 51.74 28.56 -9.53
CA PRO A 28 50.47 27.85 -9.36
C PRO A 28 50.06 27.89 -7.89
N GLN A 29 48.75 27.99 -7.65
CA GLN A 29 48.22 27.92 -6.29
C GLN A 29 48.60 26.57 -5.68
N PRO A 30 49.00 26.54 -4.39
CA PRO A 30 49.30 25.28 -3.73
C PRO A 30 48.08 24.36 -3.79
N PRO A 31 48.28 23.04 -3.86
CA PRO A 31 47.18 22.09 -3.76
C PRO A 31 46.35 22.40 -2.52
N GLU A 32 45.03 22.27 -2.63
CA GLU A 32 44.16 22.48 -1.47
C GLU A 32 44.61 21.57 -0.32
N PRO A 33 44.59 22.06 0.94
CA PRO A 33 45.17 21.37 2.08
C PRO A 33 44.50 20.02 2.40
N ASP A 34 43.33 19.77 1.83
CA ASP A 34 42.62 18.50 1.95
C ASP A 34 41.86 18.22 0.64
N PRO A 35 42.46 17.50 -0.33
CA PRO A 35 41.80 17.14 -1.58
C PRO A 35 40.67 16.12 -1.40
N GLU A 36 40.56 15.50 -0.21
CA GLU A 36 39.51 14.56 0.16
C GLU A 36 38.45 15.22 1.07
N LYS A 37 38.53 16.55 1.27
CA LYS A 37 37.55 17.28 2.06
C LYS A 37 36.19 17.10 1.44
N GLY A 38 35.42 16.18 2.04
CA GLY A 38 34.08 15.86 1.62
C GLY A 38 33.17 17.08 1.69
N LEU A 39 31.93 16.87 1.28
CA LEU A 39 30.94 17.93 1.26
C LEU A 39 30.75 18.53 2.67
N ASN A 40 30.81 19.86 2.78
CA ASN A 40 30.60 20.56 4.06
C ASN A 40 29.22 20.19 4.63
N ALA A 41 29.10 20.06 5.95
CA ALA A 41 27.87 19.59 6.60
C ALA A 41 26.61 20.35 6.12
N SER A 42 26.68 21.69 6.02
CA SER A 42 25.58 22.52 5.52
C SER A 42 25.19 22.22 4.07
N GLN A 43 26.18 21.98 3.19
CA GLN A 43 25.97 21.62 1.80
C GLN A 43 25.38 20.20 1.68
N THR A 44 25.80 19.28 2.55
CA THR A 44 25.25 17.91 2.64
C THR A 44 23.79 17.95 3.04
N PHE A 45 23.43 18.70 4.08
CA PHE A 45 22.05 18.86 4.51
C PHE A 45 21.16 19.48 3.45
N LEU A 46 21.65 20.50 2.73
CA LEU A 46 20.90 21.13 1.63
C LEU A 46 20.61 20.12 0.50
N ARG A 47 21.59 19.30 0.13
CA ARG A 47 21.40 18.28 -0.92
C ARG A 47 20.45 17.17 -0.49
N ILE A 48 20.58 16.70 0.75
CA ILE A 48 19.66 15.70 1.31
C ILE A 48 18.23 16.27 1.32
N ALA A 49 18.04 17.51 1.79
CA ALA A 49 16.74 18.16 1.83
C ALA A 49 16.11 18.31 0.43
N LEU A 50 16.91 18.63 -0.60
CA LEU A 50 16.43 18.70 -1.97
C LEU A 50 16.01 17.32 -2.50
N LEU A 51 16.81 16.29 -2.28
CA LEU A 51 16.50 14.92 -2.74
C LEU A 51 15.28 14.34 -2.04
N THR A 52 15.14 14.58 -0.73
CA THR A 52 13.95 14.15 0.02
C THR A 52 12.71 14.91 -0.44
N LEU A 53 12.81 16.22 -0.69
CA LEU A 53 11.69 17.02 -1.20
C LEU A 53 11.26 16.57 -2.61
N ILE A 54 12.20 16.27 -3.51
CA ILE A 54 11.89 15.72 -4.83
C ILE A 54 11.22 14.35 -4.70
N PHE A 55 11.73 13.48 -3.82
CA PHE A 55 11.10 12.18 -3.58
C PHE A 55 9.68 12.33 -3.03
N ILE A 56 9.45 13.24 -2.07
CA ILE A 56 8.12 13.55 -1.54
C ILE A 56 7.20 14.06 -2.66
N VAL A 57 7.68 14.94 -3.55
CA VAL A 57 6.87 15.43 -4.69
C VAL A 57 6.53 14.31 -5.66
N VAL A 58 7.50 13.46 -6.04
CA VAL A 58 7.26 12.29 -6.90
C VAL A 58 6.27 11.35 -6.25
N VAL A 59 6.42 11.11 -4.96
CA VAL A 59 5.49 10.31 -4.18
C VAL A 59 4.11 10.97 -4.17
N MET A 60 3.95 12.25 -3.91
CA MET A 60 2.63 12.92 -3.92
C MET A 60 1.97 12.96 -5.30
N VAL A 61 2.76 12.98 -6.38
CA VAL A 61 2.27 13.01 -7.78
C VAL A 61 2.01 11.62 -8.34
N LYS A 62 2.79 10.62 -7.91
CA LYS A 62 2.88 9.29 -8.54
C LYS A 62 2.40 8.17 -7.62
N LEU A 63 2.42 8.39 -6.31
CA LEU A 63 1.60 7.69 -5.33
C LEU A 63 0.41 8.59 -4.99
N GLU A 64 -0.73 8.31 -5.60
CA GLU A 64 -2.02 8.59 -4.97
C GLU A 64 -2.07 7.79 -3.66
N PHE A 65 -1.43 8.28 -2.60
CA PHE A 65 -1.44 7.64 -1.29
C PHE A 65 -2.89 7.58 -0.78
N ASN A 66 -3.57 6.50 -1.10
CA ASN A 66 -4.74 6.12 -0.35
C ASN A 66 -4.20 5.65 1.00
N LEU A 67 -4.51 6.41 2.06
CA LEU A 67 -4.31 6.04 3.49
C LEU A 67 -4.86 4.64 3.85
N LYS A 68 -5.53 3.97 2.93
CA LYS A 68 -6.05 2.61 3.01
C LYS A 68 -4.99 1.53 2.84
N ASP A 69 -3.84 1.82 2.23
CA ASP A 69 -2.82 0.80 1.92
C ASP A 69 -1.87 0.51 3.11
N PHE A 70 -1.83 1.38 4.11
CA PHE A 70 -0.93 1.30 5.27
C PHE A 70 -1.64 1.00 6.60
N LEU A 71 -2.90 0.54 6.58
CA LEU A 71 -3.61 0.12 7.79
C LEU A 71 -3.66 -1.41 7.90
N PRO A 72 -2.88 -2.02 8.80
CA PRO A 72 -3.17 -3.34 9.34
C PRO A 72 -4.54 -3.30 10.01
N GLN A 73 -5.41 -4.17 9.53
CA GLN A 73 -6.80 -4.32 9.89
C GLN A 73 -6.92 -4.83 11.34
N GLU A 74 -6.93 -3.93 12.33
CA GLU A 74 -7.48 -4.25 13.64
C GLU A 74 -8.48 -3.18 14.12
N ILE A 75 -9.74 -3.60 14.07
CA ILE A 75 -10.75 -3.47 15.14
C ILE A 75 -11.60 -2.16 15.15
N ILE A 76 -12.83 -2.35 14.60
CA ILE A 76 -14.13 -1.73 14.93
C ILE A 76 -14.54 -0.45 14.15
N THR A 77 -15.76 -0.55 13.59
CA THR A 77 -16.66 0.49 13.02
C THR A 77 -16.54 0.83 11.51
N GLU A 78 -17.43 0.17 10.74
CA GLU A 78 -18.33 0.75 9.72
C GLU A 78 -17.78 1.70 8.63
N ALA A 79 -17.33 1.11 7.52
CA ALA A 79 -17.64 1.55 6.13
C ALA A 79 -17.18 0.44 5.14
N PRO A 80 -17.96 0.06 4.12
CA PRO A 80 -17.68 -1.13 3.31
C PRO A 80 -16.51 -0.87 2.36
N LEU A 81 -15.42 -1.63 2.54
CA LEU A 81 -14.27 -1.65 1.65
C LEU A 81 -14.62 -2.45 0.38
N LYS A 82 -14.46 -1.85 -0.81
CA LYS A 82 -14.53 -2.58 -2.08
C LYS A 82 -13.32 -3.52 -2.16
N VAL A 83 -13.55 -4.77 -1.79
CA VAL A 83 -12.63 -5.88 -2.01
C VAL A 83 -12.50 -6.08 -3.52
N ALA A 84 -11.27 -6.13 -4.03
CA ALA A 84 -11.01 -6.58 -5.39
C ALA A 84 -11.55 -8.02 -5.51
N GLU A 85 -12.57 -8.17 -6.33
CA GLU A 85 -13.27 -9.42 -6.60
C GLU A 85 -12.32 -10.31 -7.44
N ASP A 86 -11.45 -11.08 -6.78
CA ASP A 86 -10.95 -12.30 -7.40
C ASP A 86 -12.18 -13.22 -7.54
N GLU A 87 -12.68 -13.34 -8.77
CA GLU A 87 -13.91 -14.05 -9.15
C GLU A 87 -13.88 -15.56 -8.84
N ASP A 88 -12.77 -16.09 -8.36
CA ASP A 88 -12.49 -17.52 -8.38
C ASP A 88 -12.76 -18.28 -7.07
N PHE A 89 -13.17 -17.61 -5.98
CA PHE A 89 -13.55 -18.30 -4.74
C PHE A 89 -14.84 -17.73 -4.13
N LYS A 90 -15.99 -18.20 -4.62
CA LYS A 90 -17.28 -17.80 -4.05
C LYS A 90 -17.67 -18.76 -2.94
N LEU A 91 -17.50 -18.32 -1.70
CA LEU A 91 -17.93 -19.09 -0.53
C LEU A 91 -19.47 -19.15 -0.50
N LEU A 92 -20.02 -20.34 -0.77
CA LEU A 92 -21.46 -20.59 -0.80
C LEU A 92 -21.91 -21.22 0.52
N PHE A 93 -22.97 -20.66 1.10
CA PHE A 93 -23.64 -21.27 2.26
C PHE A 93 -24.93 -21.95 1.83
N LYS A 94 -25.17 -23.16 2.35
CA LYS A 94 -26.39 -23.94 2.09
C LYS A 94 -26.98 -24.45 3.39
N VAL A 95 -28.30 -24.67 3.40
CA VAL A 95 -28.97 -25.32 4.53
C VAL A 95 -28.64 -26.82 4.51
N LYS A 96 -28.06 -27.33 5.61
CA LYS A 96 -27.63 -28.73 5.73
C LYS A 96 -28.76 -29.69 6.12
N VAL A 97 -29.75 -29.21 6.87
CA VAL A 97 -30.82 -30.02 7.46
C VAL A 97 -32.10 -29.97 6.62
N SER A 98 -32.98 -30.97 6.72
CA SER A 98 -34.25 -31.04 5.98
C SER A 98 -35.10 -29.77 6.15
N PHE A 99 -35.19 -29.26 7.38
CA PHE A 99 -35.93 -28.05 7.72
C PHE A 99 -35.15 -27.20 8.70
N ALA A 100 -34.89 -25.95 8.34
CA ALA A 100 -34.20 -24.97 9.18
C ALA A 100 -35.11 -23.78 9.48
N ASN A 101 -35.36 -23.55 10.77
CA ASN A 101 -36.18 -22.44 11.22
C ASN A 101 -35.43 -21.11 11.11
N LEU A 102 -36.00 -20.19 10.36
CA LEU A 102 -35.60 -18.79 10.28
C LEU A 102 -36.36 -17.99 11.35
N ARG A 103 -35.66 -17.18 12.13
CA ARG A 103 -36.22 -16.44 13.26
C ARG A 103 -36.06 -14.93 13.12
N ASP A 104 -36.91 -14.17 13.78
CA ASP A 104 -36.81 -12.71 13.85
C ASP A 104 -35.61 -12.24 14.72
N LYS A 105 -35.21 -13.04 15.71
CA LYS A 105 -34.11 -12.78 16.65
C LYS A 105 -33.16 -13.98 16.75
N PRO A 106 -31.87 -13.75 17.09
CA PRO A 106 -30.87 -14.81 17.27
C PRO A 106 -31.04 -15.53 18.62
N SER A 107 -32.20 -16.13 18.83
CA SER A 107 -32.56 -16.78 20.09
C SER A 107 -33.62 -17.84 19.86
N THR A 108 -33.45 -19.02 20.47
CA THR A 108 -34.48 -20.05 20.50
C THR A 108 -35.58 -19.74 21.52
N LYS A 109 -35.30 -18.94 22.55
CA LYS A 109 -36.24 -18.63 23.64
C LYS A 109 -37.10 -17.40 23.34
N THR A 110 -36.50 -16.35 22.80
CA THR A 110 -37.13 -15.03 22.61
C THR A 110 -37.43 -14.70 21.15
N GLY A 111 -36.90 -15.49 20.20
CA GLY A 111 -37.14 -15.32 18.78
C GLY A 111 -38.32 -16.14 18.28
N LYS A 112 -39.20 -15.53 17.49
CA LYS A 112 -40.32 -16.18 16.78
C LYS A 112 -39.84 -16.75 15.45
N ILE A 113 -40.41 -17.89 15.05
CA ILE A 113 -40.14 -18.49 13.73
C ILE A 113 -40.94 -17.69 12.70
N ILE A 114 -40.24 -17.13 11.71
CA ILE A 114 -40.83 -16.34 10.64
C ILE A 114 -40.93 -17.12 9.33
N PHE A 115 -40.08 -18.13 9.15
CA PHE A 115 -40.07 -18.98 7.97
C PHE A 115 -39.32 -20.29 8.23
N VAL A 116 -39.48 -21.27 7.36
CA VAL A 116 -38.74 -22.55 7.40
C VAL A 116 -38.08 -22.76 6.04
N LEU A 117 -36.76 -22.89 6.03
CA LEU A 117 -35.99 -23.19 4.82
C LEU A 117 -35.79 -24.69 4.66
N THR A 118 -35.77 -25.18 3.43
CA THR A 118 -35.51 -26.57 3.09
C THR A 118 -34.03 -26.83 2.85
N GLN A 119 -33.61 -28.09 2.98
CA GLN A 119 -32.24 -28.53 2.70
C GLN A 119 -31.76 -28.10 1.31
N GLY A 120 -30.49 -27.70 1.21
CA GLY A 120 -29.87 -27.27 -0.03
C GLY A 120 -30.17 -25.82 -0.43
N THR A 121 -31.09 -25.15 0.27
CA THR A 121 -31.38 -23.72 0.02
C THR A 121 -30.10 -22.90 0.17
N GLN A 122 -29.73 -22.19 -0.89
CA GLN A 122 -28.57 -21.29 -0.86
C GLN A 122 -28.91 -20.01 -0.11
N VAL A 123 -27.99 -19.59 0.74
CA VAL A 123 -28.15 -18.39 1.55
C VAL A 123 -26.90 -17.52 1.48
N GLU A 124 -27.10 -16.23 1.65
CA GLU A 124 -26.06 -15.22 1.86
C GLU A 124 -26.04 -14.84 3.33
N ILE A 125 -24.85 -14.78 3.95
CA ILE A 125 -24.72 -14.33 5.34
C ILE A 125 -24.60 -12.80 5.36
N LEU A 126 -25.57 -12.15 6.00
CA LEU A 126 -25.59 -10.70 6.20
C LEU A 126 -24.90 -10.28 7.49
N GLU A 127 -25.02 -11.08 8.56
CA GLU A 127 -24.51 -10.75 9.90
C GLU A 127 -24.21 -12.03 10.69
N LYS A 128 -23.21 -12.02 11.57
CA LYS A 128 -22.93 -13.11 12.50
C LYS A 128 -23.00 -12.62 13.94
N LYS A 129 -23.72 -13.36 14.80
CA LYS A 129 -23.85 -13.07 16.23
C LYS A 129 -23.76 -14.37 17.05
N GLY A 130 -22.56 -14.68 17.53
CA GLY A 130 -22.29 -15.88 18.30
C GLY A 130 -22.67 -17.16 17.52
N LYS A 131 -23.62 -17.94 18.05
CA LYS A 131 -24.10 -19.19 17.45
C LYS A 131 -25.15 -18.99 16.34
N TRP A 132 -25.41 -17.74 15.94
CA TRP A 132 -26.43 -17.38 14.96
C TRP A 132 -25.84 -16.56 13.82
N SER A 133 -26.45 -16.70 12.66
CA SER A 133 -26.17 -15.91 11.47
C SER A 133 -27.47 -15.33 10.95
N LYS A 134 -27.49 -14.05 10.63
CA LYS A 134 -28.55 -13.42 9.87
C LYS A 134 -28.27 -13.69 8.41
N ILE A 135 -29.23 -14.27 7.72
CA ILE A 135 -29.08 -14.68 6.33
C ILE A 135 -30.16 -14.08 5.46
N ARG A 136 -29.89 -14.05 4.15
CA ARG A 136 -30.87 -13.84 3.09
C ARG A 136 -30.92 -15.08 2.22
N SER A 137 -32.09 -15.70 2.07
CA SER A 137 -32.24 -16.80 1.13
C SER A 137 -32.20 -16.28 -0.30
N LYS A 138 -31.54 -17.03 -1.19
CA LYS A 138 -31.64 -16.75 -2.62
C LYS A 138 -33.04 -17.10 -3.11
N PRO A 139 -33.70 -16.23 -3.89
CA PRO A 139 -35.02 -16.53 -4.44
C PRO A 139 -34.92 -17.73 -5.39
N GLY A 140 -35.78 -18.73 -5.18
CA GLY A 140 -36.05 -19.78 -6.16
C GLY A 140 -36.92 -19.23 -7.30
N SER A 141 -37.09 -20.01 -8.38
CA SER A 141 -37.98 -19.66 -9.48
C SER A 141 -39.42 -19.45 -8.99
N GLY A 142 -39.82 -18.19 -8.77
CA GLY A 142 -41.16 -17.80 -8.30
C GLY A 142 -41.28 -17.47 -6.81
N GLU A 143 -40.20 -17.53 -6.02
CA GLU A 143 -40.23 -17.26 -4.58
C GLU A 143 -39.51 -15.96 -4.19
N GLN A 144 -40.03 -15.28 -3.16
CA GLN A 144 -39.38 -14.09 -2.60
C GLN A 144 -38.23 -14.48 -1.66
N ALA A 145 -37.15 -13.69 -1.68
CA ALA A 145 -36.06 -13.81 -0.72
C ALA A 145 -36.57 -13.58 0.71
N ARG A 146 -36.18 -14.45 1.65
CA ARG A 146 -36.51 -14.34 3.08
C ARG A 146 -35.26 -13.98 3.86
N THR A 147 -35.40 -13.07 4.82
CA THR A 147 -34.29 -12.61 5.66
C THR A 147 -34.60 -12.88 7.12
N GLY A 148 -33.63 -13.41 7.87
CA GLY A 148 -33.77 -13.65 9.30
C GLY A 148 -32.60 -14.42 9.90
N TRP A 149 -32.74 -14.84 11.15
CA TRP A 149 -31.70 -15.51 11.94
C TRP A 149 -31.82 -17.02 11.88
N ILE A 150 -30.72 -17.68 11.58
CA ILE A 150 -30.58 -19.14 11.56
C ILE A 150 -29.40 -19.54 12.46
N GLY A 151 -29.48 -20.72 13.08
CA GLY A 151 -28.38 -21.24 13.90
C GLY A 151 -27.23 -21.73 13.01
N ASN A 152 -25.99 -21.36 13.32
CA ASN A 152 -24.82 -21.68 12.48
C ASN A 152 -24.66 -23.18 12.23
N LYS A 153 -25.02 -24.02 13.21
CA LYS A 153 -24.98 -25.48 13.10
C LYS A 153 -25.90 -26.09 12.02
N LEU A 154 -26.82 -25.29 11.46
CA LEU A 154 -27.77 -25.70 10.43
C LEU A 154 -27.29 -25.35 9.01
N LEU A 155 -26.18 -24.62 8.91
CA LEU A 155 -25.57 -24.21 7.65
C LEU A 155 -24.34 -25.07 7.37
N ASP A 156 -24.09 -25.29 6.08
CA ASP A 156 -22.85 -25.83 5.55
C ASP A 156 -22.18 -24.78 4.67
N SER A 157 -20.85 -24.79 4.62
CA SER A 157 -20.05 -23.88 3.77
C SER A 157 -19.27 -24.68 2.75
N GLU A 158 -19.44 -24.36 1.48
CA GLU A 158 -18.74 -24.98 0.36
C GLU A 158 -17.93 -23.90 -0.37
N ILE A 159 -16.65 -24.18 -0.61
CA ILE A 159 -15.79 -23.33 -1.45
C ILE A 159 -15.91 -23.86 -2.87
N LYS A 160 -16.30 -23.00 -3.80
CA LYS A 160 -16.34 -23.31 -5.23
C LYS A 160 -15.55 -22.27 -6.01
#